data_AF-A0A966QTI6-F1
#
_entry.id   AF-A0A966QTI6-F1
#
_cell.length_a   1.000
_cell.length_b   1.000
_cell.length_c   1.000
_cell.angle_alpha   90.00
_cell.angle_beta   90.00
_cell.angle_gamma   90.00
#
_symmetry.space_group_name_H-M   'P 1'
#
loop_
_entity.id
_entity.type
_entity.pdbx_description
1 polymer ?
#
loop_
_entity_poly.entity_id
_entity_poly.type
_entity_poly.pdbx_seq_one_letter_code
_entity_poly.pdbx_strand_id
1 'polypeptide(L)'
;MVIDFAQAQVRPYAGEVVRYRFEIPEHSLEKVLVEHAVDWSNSLFLSCRFRAWRDGPFNEYLYNFLKSLSVERITRAESEARRRLGVTDEPSEEITLGDFTLERYCPHRKADLSVFGKIEGAEVVCTLHGWRFRTSDGRCVTADDRQLQIRRTT
;
A
#
# COMPACT_ATOMS: atom_id res chain seq x y z
N MET A 1 -27.44 -0.72 -5.34
CA MET A 1 -26.69 -1.93 -5.79
C MET A 1 -26.12 -2.65 -4.58
N VAL A 2 -25.79 -3.93 -4.71
CA VAL A 2 -25.07 -4.74 -3.73
C VAL A 2 -23.78 -5.24 -4.36
N ILE A 3 -22.69 -5.13 -3.61
CA ILE A 3 -21.41 -5.76 -3.92
C ILE A 3 -21.31 -7.01 -3.04
N ASP A 4 -21.47 -8.17 -3.66
CA ASP A 4 -21.33 -9.46 -3.01
C ASP A 4 -19.89 -9.96 -3.18
N PHE A 5 -19.08 -9.78 -2.14
CA PHE A 5 -17.68 -10.20 -2.15
C PHE A 5 -17.51 -11.72 -2.14
N ALA A 6 -18.45 -12.47 -1.54
CA ALA A 6 -18.36 -13.92 -1.45
C ALA A 6 -18.63 -14.58 -2.80
N GLN A 7 -19.55 -14.00 -3.58
CA GLN A 7 -19.90 -14.47 -4.93
C GLN A 7 -19.16 -13.71 -6.05
N ALA A 8 -18.37 -12.69 -5.71
CA ALA A 8 -17.70 -11.80 -6.65
C ALA A 8 -18.67 -11.16 -7.67
N GLN A 9 -19.82 -10.66 -7.20
CA GLN A 9 -20.87 -10.12 -8.05
C GLN A 9 -21.29 -8.70 -7.65
N VAL A 10 -21.66 -7.90 -8.65
CA VAL A 10 -22.38 -6.63 -8.46
C VAL A 10 -23.78 -6.79 -9.02
N ARG A 11 -24.79 -6.54 -8.20
CA ARG A 11 -26.20 -6.78 -8.56
C ARG A 11 -27.14 -5.70 -8.01
N PRO A 12 -28.37 -5.58 -8.54
CA PRO A 12 -29.38 -4.73 -7.94
C PRO A 12 -29.64 -5.10 -6.46
N TYR A 13 -29.93 -4.09 -5.64
CA TYR A 13 -30.37 -4.30 -4.27
C TYR A 13 -31.84 -4.73 -4.30
N ALA A 14 -32.16 -5.84 -3.64
CA ALA A 14 -33.48 -6.47 -3.66
C ALA A 14 -34.15 -6.50 -2.28
N GLY A 15 -33.67 -5.69 -1.33
CA GLY A 15 -34.20 -5.66 0.04
C GLY A 15 -33.57 -6.69 0.98
N GLU A 16 -32.46 -7.34 0.58
CA GLU A 16 -31.74 -8.25 1.45
C GLU A 16 -31.11 -7.55 2.66
N VAL A 17 -30.84 -8.33 3.71
CA VAL A 17 -30.06 -7.85 4.85
C VAL A 17 -28.61 -7.67 4.42
N VAL A 18 -28.09 -6.45 4.58
CA VAL A 18 -26.70 -6.10 4.33
C VAL A 18 -26.04 -5.65 5.63
N ARG A 19 -24.77 -6.00 5.83
CA ARG A 19 -24.02 -5.58 7.03
C ARG A 19 -23.39 -4.21 6.91
N TYR A 20 -23.16 -3.71 5.69
CA TYR A 20 -22.55 -2.42 5.43
C TYR A 20 -23.33 -1.72 4.33
N ARG A 21 -23.59 -0.42 4.52
CA ARG A 21 -24.34 0.40 3.57
C ARG A 21 -23.69 1.76 3.41
N PHE A 22 -23.59 2.21 2.16
CA PHE A 22 -23.19 3.56 1.80
C PHE A 22 -24.32 4.20 1.00
N GLU A 23 -24.74 5.39 1.40
CA GLU A 23 -25.62 6.25 0.61
C GLU A 23 -24.75 7.36 0.03
N ILE A 24 -24.57 7.31 -1.29
CA ILE A 24 -23.68 8.20 -2.03
C ILE A 24 -24.53 8.97 -3.05
N PRO A 25 -24.42 10.31 -3.13
CA PRO A 25 -25.06 11.09 -4.17
C PRO A 25 -24.61 10.63 -5.56
N GLU A 26 -25.57 10.51 -6.48
CA GLU A 26 -25.35 10.00 -7.84
C GLU A 26 -24.17 10.68 -8.54
N HIS A 27 -24.15 12.02 -8.58
CA HIS A 27 -23.06 12.81 -9.19
C HIS A 27 -21.67 12.51 -8.60
N SER A 28 -21.58 12.16 -7.31
CA SER A 28 -20.32 11.82 -6.66
C SER A 28 -19.84 10.42 -7.08
N LEU A 29 -20.78 9.47 -7.19
CA LEU A 29 -20.50 8.13 -7.68
C LEU A 29 -20.14 8.13 -9.17
N GLU A 30 -20.90 8.85 -10.00
CA GLU A 30 -20.63 9.00 -11.43
C GLU A 30 -19.21 9.53 -11.67
N LYS A 31 -18.82 10.59 -10.94
CA LYS A 31 -17.49 11.18 -11.06
C LYS A 31 -16.39 10.14 -10.85
N VAL A 32 -16.44 9.38 -9.75
CA VAL A 32 -15.38 8.39 -9.47
C VAL A 32 -15.36 7.22 -10.44
N LEU A 33 -16.51 6.88 -11.02
CA LEU A 33 -16.60 5.86 -12.06
C LEU A 33 -16.01 6.35 -13.39
N VAL A 34 -16.38 7.56 -13.82
CA VAL A 34 -15.88 8.18 -15.06
C VAL A 34 -14.37 8.41 -14.99
N GLU A 35 -13.86 8.85 -13.85
CA GLU A 35 -12.42 9.07 -13.63
C GLU A 35 -11.65 7.75 -13.42
N HIS A 36 -12.32 6.60 -13.39
CA HIS A 36 -11.73 5.32 -13.01
C HIS A 36 -10.91 5.43 -11.72
N ALA A 37 -11.44 6.16 -10.73
CA ALA A 37 -10.68 6.51 -9.54
C ALA A 37 -10.35 5.25 -8.73
N VAL A 38 -9.06 4.99 -8.56
CA VAL A 38 -8.53 3.79 -7.90
C VAL A 38 -8.42 3.91 -6.38
N ASP A 39 -8.81 5.08 -5.82
CA ASP A 39 -8.70 5.42 -4.40
C ASP A 39 -9.90 6.26 -3.95
N TRP A 40 -10.97 5.58 -3.55
CA TRP A 40 -12.20 6.27 -3.10
C TRP A 40 -12.05 6.93 -1.75
N SER A 41 -11.04 6.57 -0.95
CA SER A 41 -10.69 7.34 0.25
C SER A 41 -10.46 8.79 -0.14
N ASN A 42 -9.59 9.01 -1.13
CA ASN A 42 -9.25 10.35 -1.58
C ASN A 42 -10.33 10.99 -2.46
N SER A 43 -10.86 10.26 -3.45
CA SER A 43 -11.74 10.85 -4.46
C SER A 43 -13.21 10.98 -4.04
N LEU A 44 -13.66 10.25 -3.00
CA LEU A 44 -15.06 10.23 -2.57
C LEU A 44 -15.22 10.49 -1.07
N PHE A 45 -14.60 9.69 -0.20
CA PHE A 45 -14.89 9.73 1.23
C PHE A 45 -14.37 10.98 1.94
N LEU A 46 -13.24 11.56 1.51
CA LEU A 46 -12.76 12.84 2.04
C LEU A 46 -13.71 14.03 1.81
N SER A 47 -14.66 13.90 0.89
CA SER A 47 -15.70 14.92 0.70
C SER A 47 -16.70 14.98 1.86
N CYS A 48 -16.82 13.91 2.65
CA CYS A 48 -17.86 13.70 3.65
C CYS A 48 -19.30 13.85 3.10
N ARG A 49 -19.49 13.76 1.77
CA ARG A 49 -20.81 13.87 1.10
C ARG A 49 -21.45 12.51 0.92
N PHE A 50 -21.47 11.68 1.95
CA PHE A 50 -22.10 10.36 1.94
C PHE A 50 -22.62 10.02 3.34
N ARG A 51 -23.53 9.06 3.42
CA ARG A 51 -23.91 8.44 4.71
C ARG A 51 -23.39 7.01 4.72
N ALA A 52 -22.97 6.55 5.89
CA ALA A 52 -22.56 5.17 6.09
C ALA A 52 -23.32 4.58 7.27
N TRP A 53 -23.67 3.31 7.13
CA TRP A 53 -24.26 2.50 8.18
C TRP A 53 -23.59 1.13 8.21
N ARG A 54 -23.49 0.54 9.40
CA ARG A 54 -22.93 -0.80 9.59
C ARG A 54 -23.65 -1.56 10.70
N ASP A 55 -23.66 -2.86 10.57
CA ASP A 55 -23.98 -3.84 11.60
C ASP A 55 -22.69 -4.58 11.99
N GLY A 56 -22.20 -4.30 13.20
CA GLY A 56 -20.95 -4.86 13.73
C GLY A 56 -19.74 -3.91 13.69
N PRO A 57 -18.53 -4.46 13.89
CA PRO A 57 -17.30 -3.68 14.04
C PRO A 57 -16.82 -3.04 12.72
N PHE A 58 -15.72 -2.30 12.81
CA PHE A 58 -15.02 -1.82 11.62
C PHE A 58 -14.49 -3.02 10.82
N ASN A 59 -14.66 -2.97 9.50
CA ASN A 59 -14.11 -3.97 8.60
C ASN A 59 -13.00 -3.33 7.76
N GLU A 60 -11.76 -3.62 8.15
CA GLU A 60 -10.58 -3.12 7.45
C GLU A 60 -10.48 -3.63 6.02
N TYR A 61 -10.96 -4.84 5.73
CA TYR A 61 -10.93 -5.41 4.38
C TYR A 61 -11.85 -4.65 3.42
N LEU A 62 -13.05 -4.30 3.89
CA LEU A 62 -13.98 -3.47 3.11
C LEU A 62 -13.39 -2.08 2.83
N TYR A 63 -12.77 -1.46 3.83
CA TYR A 63 -12.10 -0.17 3.65
C TYR A 63 -10.90 -0.28 2.70
N ASN A 64 -10.10 -1.34 2.83
CA ASN A 64 -8.96 -1.62 1.98
C ASN A 64 -9.37 -1.86 0.52
N PHE A 65 -10.50 -2.52 0.27
CA PHE A 65 -11.03 -2.68 -1.07
C PHE A 65 -11.32 -1.32 -1.72
N LEU A 66 -12.06 -0.45 -1.03
CA LEU A 66 -12.47 0.85 -1.58
C LEU A 66 -11.30 1.85 -1.76
N LYS A 67 -10.22 1.73 -0.97
CA LYS A 67 -9.01 2.56 -1.11
C LYS A 67 -8.01 2.03 -2.15
N SER A 68 -8.21 0.80 -2.62
CA SER A 68 -7.29 0.07 -3.50
C SER A 68 -8.03 -0.56 -4.69
N LEU A 69 -8.73 0.23 -5.50
CA LEU A 69 -9.49 -0.27 -6.66
C LEU A 69 -8.61 -0.43 -7.92
N SER A 70 -7.39 -0.95 -7.75
CA SER A 70 -6.52 -1.36 -8.85
C SER A 70 -5.66 -2.55 -8.42
N VAL A 71 -5.27 -3.40 -9.38
CA VAL A 71 -4.43 -4.57 -9.11
C VAL A 71 -3.16 -4.17 -8.36
N GLU A 72 -2.46 -3.14 -8.82
CA GLU A 72 -1.25 -2.62 -8.18
C GLU A 72 -1.49 -2.22 -6.70
N ARG A 73 -2.60 -1.53 -6.42
CA ARG A 73 -2.91 -1.08 -5.05
C ARG A 73 -3.37 -2.22 -4.15
N ILE A 74 -4.09 -3.21 -4.68
CA ILE A 74 -4.47 -4.42 -3.94
C ILE A 74 -3.22 -5.22 -3.60
N THR A 75 -2.37 -5.51 -4.59
CA THR A 75 -1.10 -6.20 -4.38
C THR A 75 -0.26 -5.52 -3.29
N ARG A 76 -0.16 -4.18 -3.32
CA ARG A 76 0.54 -3.43 -2.29
C ARG A 76 -0.09 -3.56 -0.90
N ALA A 77 -1.42 -3.50 -0.81
CA ALA A 77 -2.13 -3.65 0.46
C ALA A 77 -1.98 -5.06 1.04
N GLU A 78 -2.04 -6.08 0.19
CA GLU A 78 -1.83 -7.48 0.58
C GLU A 78 -0.39 -7.74 1.01
N SER A 79 0.62 -7.22 0.29
CA SER A 79 2.02 -7.35 0.69
C SER A 79 2.29 -6.71 2.05
N GLU A 80 1.70 -5.54 2.34
CA GLU A 80 1.78 -4.91 3.65
C GLU A 80 1.10 -5.76 4.75
N ALA A 81 -0.08 -6.33 4.47
CA ALA A 81 -0.77 -7.22 5.41
C ALA A 81 0.05 -8.50 5.69
N ARG A 82 0.63 -9.11 4.66
CA ARG A 82 1.53 -10.27 4.77
C ARG A 82 2.75 -9.96 5.64
N ARG A 83 3.41 -8.81 5.41
CA ARG A 83 4.52 -8.34 6.23
C ARG A 83 4.14 -8.18 7.70
N ARG A 84 2.98 -7.59 8.00
CA ARG A 84 2.48 -7.43 9.39
C ARG A 84 2.20 -8.76 10.08
N LEU A 85 1.86 -9.79 9.32
CA LEU A 85 1.70 -11.17 9.81
C LEU A 85 3.04 -11.92 9.90
N GLY A 86 4.17 -11.24 9.70
CA GLY A 86 5.51 -11.82 9.79
C GLY A 86 5.93 -12.62 8.56
N VAL A 87 5.18 -12.54 7.45
CA VAL A 87 5.58 -13.16 6.19
C VAL A 87 6.63 -12.26 5.54
N THR A 88 7.84 -12.77 5.39
CA THR A 88 8.93 -12.10 4.68
C THR A 88 8.65 -12.10 3.17
N ASP A 89 8.89 -10.95 2.54
CA ASP A 89 8.88 -10.85 1.07
C ASP A 89 9.95 -11.75 0.45
N GLU A 90 9.79 -12.06 -0.84
CA GLU A 90 10.89 -12.62 -1.63
C GLU A 90 12.08 -11.65 -1.65
N PRO A 91 13.33 -12.16 -1.58
CA PRO A 91 14.52 -11.34 -1.70
C PRO A 91 14.50 -10.56 -3.02
N SER A 92 14.78 -9.26 -2.99
CA SER A 92 14.95 -8.53 -4.25
C SER A 92 16.26 -8.90 -4.92
N GLU A 93 16.38 -8.63 -6.22
CA GLU A 93 17.67 -8.58 -6.90
C GLU A 93 18.69 -7.76 -6.09
N GLU A 94 19.96 -8.17 -6.12
CA GLU A 94 21.05 -7.41 -5.51
C GLU A 94 21.68 -6.47 -6.55
N ILE A 95 22.09 -5.31 -6.08
CA ILE A 95 22.83 -4.32 -6.86
C ILE A 95 24.11 -3.92 -6.13
N THR A 96 25.09 -3.42 -6.89
CA THR A 96 26.26 -2.76 -6.32
C THR A 96 26.03 -1.26 -6.28
N LEU A 97 26.18 -0.68 -5.09
CA LEU A 97 26.20 0.76 -4.87
C LEU A 97 27.49 1.10 -4.13
N GLY A 98 28.44 1.75 -4.81
CA GLY A 98 29.80 1.97 -4.28
C GLY A 98 30.46 0.68 -3.82
N ASP A 99 30.97 0.67 -2.60
CA ASP A 99 31.65 -0.48 -1.98
C ASP A 99 30.67 -1.52 -1.39
N PHE A 100 29.37 -1.43 -1.67
CA PHE A 100 28.35 -2.27 -1.04
C PHE A 100 27.51 -3.02 -2.06
N THR A 101 27.19 -4.27 -1.72
CA THR A 101 26.15 -5.06 -2.37
C THR A 101 24.90 -5.03 -1.49
N LEU A 102 23.76 -4.63 -2.05
CA LEU A 102 22.52 -4.43 -1.31
C LEU A 102 21.29 -4.77 -2.14
N GLU A 103 20.14 -4.96 -1.47
CA GLU A 103 18.84 -5.13 -2.12
C GLU A 103 18.49 -3.95 -3.03
N ARG A 104 18.11 -4.22 -4.28
CA ARG A 104 17.71 -3.22 -5.26
C ARG A 104 16.57 -2.33 -4.76
N TYR A 105 15.62 -2.86 -4.01
CA TYR A 105 14.41 -2.12 -3.63
C TYR A 105 14.40 -1.71 -2.17
N CYS A 106 14.25 -0.41 -1.92
CA CYS A 106 14.16 0.16 -0.58
C CYS A 106 13.02 -0.49 0.24
N PRO A 107 13.28 -0.98 1.46
CA PRO A 107 12.29 -1.73 2.25
C PRO A 107 11.09 -0.87 2.71
N HIS A 108 11.15 0.46 2.57
CA HIS A 108 10.03 1.38 2.83
C HIS A 108 8.89 1.24 1.80
N ARG A 109 9.14 1.61 0.55
CA ARG A 109 8.12 1.63 -0.53
C ARG A 109 8.67 1.16 -1.88
N LYS A 110 9.66 0.26 -1.85
CA LYS A 110 10.25 -0.39 -3.02
C LYS A 110 10.78 0.59 -4.07
N ALA A 111 11.29 1.75 -3.63
CA ALA A 111 12.02 2.64 -4.52
C ALA A 111 13.29 1.92 -5.01
N ASP A 112 13.57 2.00 -6.32
CA ASP A 112 14.76 1.39 -6.92
C ASP A 112 16.02 2.16 -6.50
N LEU A 113 16.85 1.54 -5.65
CA LEU A 113 18.08 2.11 -5.13
C LEU A 113 19.21 2.17 -6.17
N SER A 114 19.08 1.50 -7.31
CA SER A 114 20.01 1.72 -8.43
C SER A 114 19.79 3.10 -9.08
N VAL A 115 18.60 3.66 -8.93
CA VAL A 115 18.21 4.98 -9.45
C VAL A 115 18.24 6.05 -8.36
N PHE A 116 17.72 5.72 -7.18
CA PHE A 116 17.52 6.68 -6.08
C PHE A 116 18.44 6.45 -4.88
N GLY A 117 19.32 5.45 -4.91
CA GLY A 117 20.26 5.17 -3.83
C GLY A 117 21.51 6.03 -3.93
N LYS A 118 21.94 6.58 -2.79
CA LYS A 118 23.23 7.26 -2.64
C LYS A 118 23.92 6.81 -1.36
N ILE A 119 25.25 6.84 -1.34
CA ILE A 119 26.01 6.66 -0.10
C ILE A 119 26.38 8.04 0.43
N GLU A 120 26.04 8.29 1.69
CA GLU A 120 26.41 9.50 2.41
C GLU A 120 27.06 9.09 3.74
N GLY A 121 28.40 9.11 3.77
CA GLY A 121 29.16 8.66 4.94
C GLY A 121 28.93 7.17 5.23
N ALA A 122 28.35 6.88 6.41
CA ALA A 122 28.08 5.51 6.86
C ALA A 122 26.64 5.06 6.58
N GLU A 123 25.96 5.68 5.61
CA GLU A 123 24.55 5.43 5.34
C GLU A 123 24.26 5.32 3.83
N VAL A 124 23.33 4.44 3.49
CA VAL A 124 22.64 4.41 2.20
C VAL A 124 21.36 5.24 2.32
N VAL A 125 21.19 6.18 1.41
CA VAL A 125 20.10 7.15 1.38
C VAL A 125 19.22 6.90 0.16
N CYS A 126 17.94 6.67 0.40
CA CYS A 126 16.91 6.62 -0.64
C CYS A 126 16.41 8.05 -0.91
N THR A 127 16.88 8.68 -1.98
CA THR A 127 16.59 10.10 -2.27
C THR A 127 15.13 10.38 -2.66
N LEU A 128 14.35 9.36 -3.01
CA LEU A 128 12.94 9.53 -3.37
C LEU A 128 12.06 9.89 -2.16
N HIS A 129 12.33 9.29 -1.00
CA HIS A 129 11.52 9.47 0.22
C HIS A 129 12.33 9.94 1.43
N GLY A 130 13.67 9.97 1.33
CA GLY A 130 14.56 10.40 2.41
C GLY A 130 14.92 9.33 3.45
N TRP A 131 14.60 8.05 3.21
CA TRP A 131 14.92 6.96 4.14
C TRP A 131 16.42 6.67 4.15
N ARG A 132 16.98 6.43 5.34
CA ARG A 132 18.42 6.23 5.55
C ARG A 132 18.66 4.90 6.25
N PHE A 133 19.65 4.16 5.78
CA PHE A 133 20.02 2.83 6.29
C PHE A 133 21.51 2.79 6.58
N ARG A 134 21.90 2.31 7.76
CA ARG A 134 23.31 2.21 8.14
C ARG A 134 24.03 1.19 7.24
N THR A 135 25.21 1.52 6.74
CA THR A 135 25.97 0.61 5.86
C THR A 135 26.54 -0.61 6.60
N SER A 136 26.68 -0.55 7.93
CA SER A 136 27.27 -1.64 8.72
C SER A 136 26.32 -2.81 8.96
N ASP A 137 25.02 -2.57 9.03
CA ASP A 137 24.00 -3.58 9.38
C ASP A 137 22.67 -3.41 8.65
N GLY A 138 22.51 -2.35 7.85
CA GLY A 138 21.28 -2.07 7.11
C GLY A 138 20.13 -1.53 7.93
N ARG A 139 20.29 -1.31 9.24
CA ARG A 139 19.21 -0.83 10.10
C ARG A 139 18.76 0.55 9.64
N CYS A 140 17.44 0.73 9.53
CA CYS A 140 16.85 2.02 9.22
C CYS A 140 17.15 3.01 10.36
N VAL A 141 17.65 4.19 10.00
CA VAL A 141 17.96 5.28 10.94
C VAL A 141 16.77 6.23 11.08
N THR A 142 15.90 6.28 10.07
CA THR A 142 14.73 7.16 10.02
C THR A 142 13.52 6.60 10.79
N ALA A 143 13.44 5.28 10.98
CA ALA A 143 12.35 4.58 11.66
C ALA A 143 12.81 3.21 12.19
N ASP A 144 12.16 2.68 13.22
CA ASP A 144 12.55 1.41 13.87
C ASP A 144 11.88 0.14 13.29
N ASP A 145 11.24 0.23 12.13
CA ASP A 145 10.41 -0.86 11.58
C ASP A 145 11.04 -1.64 10.41
N ARG A 146 12.24 -1.23 9.93
CA ARG A 146 12.80 -1.74 8.65
C ARG A 146 14.32 -1.93 8.69
N GLN A 147 14.78 -2.87 7.86
CA GLN A 147 16.19 -3.15 7.62
C GLN A 147 16.40 -3.41 6.12
N LEU A 148 17.45 -2.82 5.55
CA LEU A 148 17.92 -3.08 4.19
C LEU A 148 18.93 -4.22 4.25
N GLN A 149 18.81 -5.25 3.42
CA GLN A 149 19.91 -6.22 3.32
C GLN A 149 21.07 -5.58 2.57
N ILE A 150 22.22 -5.48 3.24
CA ILE A 150 23.44 -4.84 2.74
C ILE A 150 24.66 -5.55 3.29
N ARG A 151 25.70 -5.65 2.46
CA ARG A 151 27.04 -6.08 2.84
C ARG A 151 28.09 -5.30 2.05
N ARG A 152 29.33 -5.30 2.53
CA ARG A 152 30.45 -4.77 1.76
C ARG A 152 30.77 -5.72 0.61
N THR A 153 30.95 -5.18 -0.59
CA THR A 153 31.40 -5.93 -1.76
C THR A 153 32.86 -6.31 -1.53
N THR A 154 33.16 -7.61 -1.60
CA THR A 154 34.53 -8.16 -1.57
C THR A 154 35.21 -8.05 -2.93
#